data_AF-M7N4K6-F1
#
_entry.id   AF-M7N4K6-F1
#
_cell.length_a   1.000
_cell.length_b   1.000
_cell.length_c   1.000
_cell.angle_alpha   90.00
_cell.angle_beta   90.00
_cell.angle_gamma   90.00
#
_symmetry.space_group_name_H-M   'P 1'
#
loop_
_entity.id
_entity.type
_entity.pdbx_description
1 polymer ?
#
loop_
_entity_poly.entity_id
_entity_poly.type
_entity_poly.pdbx_seq_one_letter_code
_entity_poly.pdbx_strand_id
1 'polypeptide(L)' 'MAFGQMPDSYQLTVNANHPLIGKLAGEQDADKQKALARQAYDLALLSQDMLQGAALTDFIRRSTELLAK' A
#
# COMPACT_ATOMS: atom_id res chain seq x y z
N MET A 1 -23.65 29.86 2.19
CA MET A 1 -22.95 28.91 3.09
C MET A 1 -22.54 27.71 2.26
N ALA A 2 -21.32 27.72 1.73
CA ALA A 2 -20.79 26.60 0.95
C ALA A 2 -20.01 25.71 1.90
N PHE A 3 -20.59 24.57 2.28
CA PHE A 3 -19.84 23.45 2.83
C PHE A 3 -18.97 22.90 1.70
N GLY A 4 -17.82 23.53 1.49
CA GLY A 4 -16.76 22.97 0.66
C GLY A 4 -16.36 21.64 1.26
N GLN A 5 -16.42 20.58 0.45
CA GLN A 5 -15.96 19.24 0.82
C GLN A 5 -14.56 19.39 1.45
N MET A 6 -14.46 19.12 2.75
CA MET A 6 -13.16 19.05 3.40
C MET A 6 -12.37 17.95 2.67
N PRO A 7 -11.15 18.22 2.18
CA PRO A 7 -10.36 17.20 1.53
C PRO A 7 -10.08 16.08 2.54
N ASP A 8 -10.32 14.83 2.15
CA ASP A 8 -10.00 13.67 2.96
C ASP A 8 -8.48 13.62 3.19
N SER A 9 -8.05 13.89 4.42
CA SER A 9 -6.65 13.79 4.82
C SER A 9 -6.39 12.45 5.48
N TYR A 10 -5.45 11.68 4.93
CA TYR A 10 -5.05 10.38 5.49
C TYR A 10 -3.73 10.51 6.24
N GLN A 11 -3.67 9.98 7.47
CA GLN A 11 -2.45 9.88 8.24
C GLN A 11 -1.79 8.53 7.96
N LEU A 12 -0.66 8.54 7.23
CA LEU A 12 0.16 7.34 7.04
C LEU A 12 1.23 7.28 8.13
N THR A 13 1.28 6.16 8.86
CA THR A 13 2.35 5.87 9.81
C THR A 13 3.17 4.68 9.29
N VAL A 14 4.49 4.77 9.37
CA VAL A 14 5.40 3.76 8.84
C VAL A 14 6.26 3.22 9.97
N ASN A 15 6.28 1.89 10.13
CA ASN A 15 7.18 1.23 11.07
C ASN A 15 8.55 0.99 10.42
N ALA A 16 9.49 1.91 10.65
CA ALA A 16 10.86 1.82 10.12
C ALA A 16 11.65 0.60 10.63
N ASN A 17 11.25 0.01 11.77
CA ASN A 17 11.91 -1.17 12.33
C ASN A 17 11.48 -2.47 11.64
N HIS A 18 10.49 -2.44 10.75
CA HIS A 18 10.04 -3.64 10.07
C HIS A 18 10.99 -4.01 8.91
N PRO A 19 11.44 -5.28 8.80
CA PRO A 19 12.40 -5.70 7.77
C PRO A 19 11.99 -5.39 6.33
N LEU A 20 10.68 -5.35 6.05
CA LEU A 20 10.14 -4.98 4.73
C LEU A 20 10.45 -3.52 4.35
N ILE A 21 10.40 -2.60 5.30
CA ILE A 21 10.70 -1.18 5.06
C ILE A 21 12.20 -0.98 4.86
N GLY A 22 13.04 -1.71 5.62
CA GLY A 22 14.49 -1.73 5.39
C GLY A 22 14.85 -2.25 4.00
N LYS A 23 14.19 -3.32 3.54
CA LYS A 23 14.34 -3.83 2.15
C LYS A 23 13.89 -2.80 1.11
N LEU A 24 12.77 -2.12 1.35
CA LEU A 24 12.26 -1.09 0.44
C LEU A 24 13.19 0.13 0.35
N ALA A 25 13.79 0.54 1.45
CA ALA A 25 14.76 1.63 1.49
C ALA A 25 16.11 1.26 0.86
N GLY A 26 16.50 -0.02 0.91
CA GLY A 26 17.73 -0.54 0.32
C GLY A 26 17.61 -1.05 -1.12
N GLU A 27 16.40 -1.08 -1.69
CA GLU A 27 16.18 -1.51 -3.07
C GLU A 27 16.64 -0.41 -4.04
N GLN A 28 17.49 -0.78 -5.02
CA GLN A 28 18.05 0.16 -6.00
C GLN A 28 17.22 0.21 -7.28
N ASP A 29 16.41 -0.83 -7.52
CA ASP A 29 15.51 -0.90 -8.65
C ASP A 29 14.21 -0.13 -8.33
N ALA A 30 14.01 0.98 -9.02
CA ALA A 30 12.87 1.87 -8.81
C ALA A 30 11.51 1.18 -9.07
N ASP A 31 11.46 0.22 -9.99
CA ASP A 31 10.21 -0.50 -10.30
C ASP A 31 9.88 -1.50 -9.21
N LYS A 32 10.87 -2.24 -8.69
CA LYS A 32 10.68 -3.13 -7.54
C LYS A 32 10.36 -2.37 -6.26
N GLN A 33 11.03 -1.24 -6.04
CA GLN A 33 10.75 -0.37 -4.90
C GLN A 33 9.30 0.12 -4.92
N LYS A 34 8.82 0.60 -6.07
CA LYS A 34 7.41 1.01 -6.25
C LYS A 34 6.44 -0.13 -6.05
N ALA A 35 6.74 -1.33 -6.57
CA ALA A 35 5.90 -2.50 -6.37
C ALA A 35 5.78 -2.88 -4.89
N LEU A 36 6.89 -2.92 -4.15
CA LEU A 36 6.90 -3.17 -2.71
C LEU A 36 6.16 -2.08 -1.91
N ALA A 37 6.36 -0.82 -2.27
CA ALA A 37 5.66 0.31 -1.66
C ALA A 37 4.14 0.20 -1.86
N ARG A 38 3.74 -0.15 -3.08
CA ARG A 38 2.33 -0.31 -3.42
C ARG A 38 1.69 -1.48 -2.66
N GLN A 39 2.40 -2.61 -2.56
CA GLN A 39 1.98 -3.77 -1.78
C GLN A 39 1.75 -3.40 -0.30
N ALA A 40 2.70 -2.69 0.31
CA ALA A 40 2.59 -2.27 1.72
C ALA A 40 1.47 -1.25 1.94
N TYR A 41 1.26 -0.33 0.99
CA TYR A 41 0.19 0.65 1.04
C TYR A 41 -1.19 0.00 0.90
N ASP A 42 -1.38 -0.88 -0.08
CA ASP A 42 -2.65 -1.59 -0.28
C ASP A 42 -2.96 -2.49 0.93
N LEU A 43 -1.93 -3.10 1.55
CA LEU A 43 -2.08 -3.85 2.79
C LEU A 43 -2.56 -2.97 3.96
N ALA A 44 -2.02 -1.76 4.08
CA ALA A 44 -2.47 -0.81 5.11
C ALA A 44 -3.91 -0.33 4.87
N LEU A 45 -4.31 -0.12 3.61
CA LEU A 45 -5.70 0.18 3.28
C LEU A 45 -6.62 -1.00 3.60
N LEU A 46 -6.19 -2.22 3.31
CA LEU A 46 -6.94 -3.43 3.62
C LEU A 46 -7.11 -3.61 5.13
N SER A 47 -6.07 -3.38 5.93
CA SER A 47 -6.15 -3.51 7.40
C SER A 47 -7.10 -2.51 8.04
N GLN A 48 -7.40 -1.39 7.36
CA GLN A 48 -8.36 -0.39 7.79
C GLN A 48 -9.75 -0.56 7.16
N ASP A 49 -10.01 -1.67 6.47
CA ASP A 49 -11.23 -1.93 5.69
C ASP A 49 -11.51 -0.90 4.58
N MET A 50 -10.48 -0.13 4.19
CA MET A 50 -10.53 0.95 3.19
C MET A 50 -10.27 0.46 1.77
N LEU A 51 -9.73 -0.75 1.61
CA LEU A 51 -9.47 -1.34 0.29
C LEU A 51 -10.68 -2.16 -0.18
N GLN A 52 -11.41 -1.67 -1.19
CA GLN A 52 -12.67 -2.27 -1.63
C GLN A 52 -12.80 -2.33 -3.16
N GLY A 53 -13.74 -3.16 -3.63
CA GLY A 53 -14.10 -3.28 -5.04
C GLY A 53 -12.94 -3.75 -5.92
N ALA A 54 -12.71 -3.06 -7.04
CA ALA A 54 -11.67 -3.41 -8.01
C ALA A 54 -10.26 -3.39 -7.39
N ALA A 55 -9.99 -2.43 -6.49
CA ALA A 55 -8.68 -2.30 -5.86
C ALA A 55 -8.34 -3.51 -4.95
N LEU A 56 -9.35 -4.08 -4.28
CA LEU A 56 -9.19 -5.28 -3.47
C LEU A 56 -8.90 -6.51 -4.34
N THR A 57 -9.66 -6.69 -5.42
CA THR A 57 -9.45 -7.80 -6.36
C THR A 57 -8.04 -7.74 -6.98
N ASP A 58 -7.61 -6.55 -7.38
CA ASP A 58 -6.29 -6.34 -7.95
C ASP A 58 -5.17 -6.61 -6.93
N PHE A 59 -5.36 -6.21 -5.67
CA PHE A 59 -4.42 -6.51 -4.59
C PHE A 59 -4.32 -8.01 -4.30
N ILE A 60 -5.46 -8.72 -4.22
CA ILE A 60 -5.50 -10.16 -4.00
C ILE A 60 -4.78 -10.86 -5.16
N ARG A 61 -5.09 -10.52 -6.40
CA ARG A 61 -4.46 -11.11 -7.58
C ARG A 61 -2.93 -10.93 -7.54
N ARG A 62 -2.44 -9.71 -7.33
CA ARG A 62 -0.99 -9.44 -7.19
C ARG A 62 -0.36 -10.24 -6.05
N SER A 63 -1.03 -10.29 -4.90
CA SER A 63 -0.54 -11.03 -3.74
C SER A 63 -0.45 -12.53 -4.03
N THR A 64 -1.44 -13.10 -4.73
CA THR A 64 -1.41 -14.51 -5.14
C THR A 64 -0.33 -14.79 -6.18
N GLU A 65 -0.10 -13.90 -7.14
CA GLU A 65 0.96 -14.03 -8.15
C GLU A 65 2.36 -13.96 -7.52
N LEU A 66 2.53 -13.13 -6.48
CA LEU A 66 3.79 -13.04 -5.72
C LEU A 66 4.05 -14.25 -4.83
N LEU A 67 3.00 -14.85 -4.25
CA LEU A 67 3.10 -16.05 -3.42
C LEU A 67 3.24 -17.35 -4.23
N ALA A 68 2.70 -17.37 -5.45
CA ALA A 68 2.77 -18.53 -6.35
C ALA A 68 4.11 -18.65 -7.09
N LYS A 69 5.05 -17.74 -6.83
CA LYS A 69 6.37 -17.67 -7.44
C LYS A 69 7.46 -18.02 -6.42
#